data_AF-A0AAJ1CF06-F1
#
_entry.id   AF-A0AAJ1CF06-F1
#
_cell.length_a   1.000
_cell.length_b   1.000
_cell.length_c   1.000
_cell.angle_alpha   90.00
_cell.angle_beta   90.00
_cell.angle_gamma   90.00
#
_symmetry.space_group_name_H-M   'P 1'
#
loop_
_entity.id
_entity.type
_entity.pdbx_description
1 polymer ?
#
loop_
_entity_poly.entity_id
_entity_poly.type
_entity_poly.pdbx_seq_one_letter_code
_entity_poly.pdbx_strand_id
1 'polypeptide(L)'
;MSKLKIETGSSPARGRFSITVTEEGPYLVYGRPPLAEQFIMPNESNESWYFQQGRLFSTEAEPTAICRCGASHRKPYCDGSHEKANWDPRLTARPDALLDDAEVIDGGTLQMTDNEKYCVFARFCHPHGDAWTLTEASDDPEARKLAIREASMCPSGRLTAWDKETMKPFEFRFEPSLGLIEDITIGASGGLWIRGGIPMRREGGHTYEIRNRVVACRCGQSANKPYCDGTHASIKWKDGLAGEPVGETLPEEVY
;
A
#
# COMPACT_ATOMS: atom_id res chain seq x y z
N MET A 1 -17.71 -3.93 22.04
CA MET A 1 -16.44 -4.11 21.30
C MET A 1 -16.80 -4.30 19.84
N SER A 2 -16.43 -3.39 18.94
CA SER A 2 -16.67 -3.62 17.51
C SER A 2 -15.84 -4.82 17.07
N LYS A 3 -16.47 -5.74 16.32
CA LYS A 3 -15.78 -6.90 15.75
C LYS A 3 -14.65 -6.38 14.85
N LEU A 4 -13.42 -6.88 15.06
CA LEU A 4 -12.29 -6.55 14.19
C LEU A 4 -12.64 -6.95 12.75
N LYS A 5 -12.56 -6.00 11.81
CA LYS A 5 -12.70 -6.28 10.38
C LYS A 5 -11.35 -6.78 9.86
N ILE A 6 -11.37 -7.94 9.20
CA ILE A 6 -10.20 -8.55 8.56
C ILE A 6 -10.64 -8.87 7.13
N GLU A 7 -9.88 -8.38 6.16
CA GLU A 7 -10.10 -8.65 4.74
C GLU A 7 -9.95 -10.14 4.45
N THR A 8 -10.76 -10.67 3.53
CA THR A 8 -10.68 -12.06 3.09
C THR A 8 -9.30 -12.38 2.52
N GLY A 9 -8.69 -13.48 2.94
CA GLY A 9 -7.32 -13.86 2.56
C GLY A 9 -6.22 -13.27 3.44
N SER A 10 -6.57 -12.33 4.32
CA SER A 10 -5.63 -11.70 5.24
C SER A 10 -5.64 -12.34 6.63
N SER A 11 -4.56 -12.11 7.37
CA SER A 11 -4.43 -12.52 8.77
C SER A 11 -3.75 -11.41 9.58
N PRO A 12 -4.17 -11.14 10.82
CA PRO A 12 -3.49 -10.17 11.67
C PRO A 12 -2.04 -10.58 11.91
N ALA A 13 -1.14 -9.59 11.86
CA ALA A 13 0.24 -9.77 12.27
C ALA A 13 0.33 -10.28 13.72
N ARG A 14 1.46 -10.90 14.07
CA ARG A 14 1.75 -11.26 15.47
C ARG A 14 1.57 -10.04 16.37
N GLY A 15 0.97 -10.24 17.54
CA GLY A 15 0.46 -9.16 18.40
C GLY A 15 1.46 -8.09 18.90
N ARG A 16 2.76 -8.22 18.60
CA ARG A 16 3.77 -7.18 18.86
C ARG A 16 3.69 -6.00 17.88
N PHE A 17 3.20 -6.21 16.66
CA PHE A 17 3.17 -5.18 15.62
C PHE A 17 1.85 -4.42 15.64
N SER A 18 1.92 -3.09 15.64
CA SER A 18 0.74 -2.25 15.45
C SER A 18 1.15 -0.84 15.02
N ILE A 19 0.20 -0.11 14.44
CA ILE A 19 0.39 1.29 14.09
C ILE A 19 -0.76 2.09 14.68
N THR A 20 -0.42 3.12 15.46
CA THR A 20 -1.37 4.15 15.88
C THR A 20 -1.29 5.32 14.90
N VAL A 21 -2.41 5.61 14.27
CA VAL A 21 -2.64 6.81 13.47
C VAL A 21 -3.09 7.90 14.43
N THR A 22 -2.19 8.82 14.74
CA THR A 22 -2.53 9.97 15.61
C THR A 22 -3.48 10.90 14.87
N GLU A 23 -4.39 11.56 15.58
CA GLU A 23 -5.41 12.40 14.94
C GLU A 23 -4.76 13.57 14.19
N GLU A 24 -3.74 14.20 14.78
CA GLU A 24 -3.11 15.43 14.25
C GLU A 24 -1.61 15.31 13.93
N GLY A 25 -1.03 14.11 13.99
CA GLY A 25 0.42 13.96 13.90
C GLY A 25 0.89 12.74 13.10
N PRO A 26 1.99 12.11 13.52
CA PRO A 26 2.63 11.01 12.78
C PRO A 26 1.87 9.67 12.86
N TYR A 27 2.37 8.68 12.15
CA TYR A 27 2.13 7.28 12.47
C TYR A 27 3.08 6.85 13.59
N LEU A 28 2.56 6.28 14.67
CA LEU A 28 3.34 5.67 15.74
C LEU A 28 3.42 4.16 15.50
N VAL A 29 4.58 3.69 15.09
CA VAL A 29 4.83 2.29 14.72
C VAL A 29 5.40 1.53 15.92
N TYR A 30 4.81 0.37 16.22
CA TYR A 30 5.20 -0.48 17.33
C TYR A 30 5.71 -1.86 16.88
N GLY A 31 6.55 -2.49 17.70
CA GLY A 31 7.03 -3.86 17.49
C GLY A 31 8.24 -3.99 16.56
N ARG A 32 8.80 -2.84 16.14
CA ARG A 32 10.02 -2.72 15.33
C ARG A 32 10.00 -3.52 14.02
N PRO A 33 8.99 -3.35 13.15
CA PRO A 33 8.98 -3.99 11.85
C PRO A 33 10.15 -3.48 10.99
N PRO A 34 10.73 -4.30 10.10
CA PRO A 34 11.69 -3.81 9.10
C PRO A 34 11.08 -2.67 8.28
N LEU A 35 11.85 -1.62 8.02
CA LEU A 35 11.46 -0.47 7.21
C LEU A 35 12.52 -0.22 6.14
N ALA A 36 12.11 -0.16 4.88
CA ALA A 36 12.99 0.08 3.74
C ALA A 36 12.35 0.98 2.70
N GLU A 37 13.13 1.61 1.84
CA GLU A 37 12.65 2.08 0.53
C GLU A 37 12.20 0.91 -0.34
N GLN A 38 11.17 1.14 -1.16
CA GLN A 38 10.63 0.20 -2.14
C GLN A 38 10.41 0.96 -3.45
N PHE A 39 11.34 0.83 -4.38
CA PHE A 39 11.32 1.51 -5.67
C PHE A 39 10.45 0.77 -6.67
N ILE A 40 9.51 1.46 -7.30
CA ILE A 40 8.81 0.96 -8.48
C ILE A 40 9.76 1.03 -9.66
N MET A 41 10.16 -0.13 -10.16
CA MET A 41 11.12 -0.28 -11.26
C MET A 41 10.39 -0.60 -12.56
N PRO A 42 10.76 0.05 -13.68
CA PRO A 42 10.18 -0.24 -14.97
C PRO A 42 10.74 -1.53 -15.60
N ASN A 43 9.99 -2.14 -16.51
CA ASN A 43 10.53 -3.08 -17.51
C ASN A 43 11.17 -2.33 -18.70
N GLU A 44 11.61 -3.07 -19.72
CA GLU A 44 12.20 -2.51 -20.95
C GLU A 44 11.23 -1.59 -21.72
N SER A 45 9.92 -1.78 -21.56
CA SER A 45 8.86 -0.96 -22.14
C SER A 45 8.50 0.27 -21.29
N ASN A 46 9.23 0.53 -20.20
CA ASN A 46 8.98 1.62 -19.24
C ASN A 46 7.65 1.49 -18.45
N GLU A 47 7.12 0.28 -18.33
CA GLU A 47 5.92 -0.04 -17.55
C GLU A 47 6.30 -0.45 -16.12
N SER A 48 5.52 -0.07 -15.11
CA SER A 48 5.78 -0.46 -13.71
C SER A 48 5.80 -2.00 -13.58
N TRP A 49 6.96 -2.57 -13.24
CA TRP A 49 7.18 -4.01 -13.37
C TRP A 49 7.50 -4.76 -12.07
N TYR A 50 8.39 -4.23 -11.25
CA TYR A 50 8.68 -4.85 -9.96
C TYR A 50 9.00 -3.79 -8.92
N PHE A 51 9.03 -4.22 -7.67
CA PHE A 51 9.58 -3.40 -6.59
C PHE A 51 11.01 -3.85 -6.30
N GLN A 52 11.91 -2.89 -6.13
CA GLN A 52 13.27 -3.12 -5.67
C GLN A 52 13.52 -2.42 -4.34
N GLN A 53 14.06 -3.15 -3.37
CA GLN A 53 14.40 -2.60 -2.07
C GLN A 53 15.54 -1.58 -2.19
N GLY A 54 15.48 -0.54 -1.39
CA GLY A 54 16.54 0.45 -1.23
C GLY A 54 17.14 0.46 0.16
N ARG A 55 17.39 1.66 0.68
CA ARG A 55 17.97 1.87 2.00
C ARG A 55 17.06 1.32 3.10
N LEU A 56 17.68 0.76 4.14
CA LEU A 56 17.04 0.38 5.39
C LEU A 56 16.99 1.56 6.38
N PHE A 57 15.91 1.63 7.17
CA PHE A 57 15.69 2.63 8.20
C PHE A 57 15.49 1.95 9.55
N SER A 58 16.05 2.53 10.61
CA SER A 58 15.91 2.01 11.97
C SER A 58 14.48 2.16 12.48
N THR A 59 13.95 1.11 13.07
CA THR A 59 12.70 1.10 13.84
C THR A 59 12.96 0.75 15.30
N GLU A 60 14.17 1.03 15.82
CA GLU A 60 14.55 0.71 17.20
C GLU A 60 13.81 1.53 18.25
N ALA A 61 13.36 2.73 17.89
CA ALA A 61 12.51 3.56 18.75
C ALA A 61 11.13 2.90 18.93
N GLU A 62 10.55 3.01 20.13
CA GLU A 62 9.28 2.39 20.48
C GLU A 62 8.38 3.41 21.21
N PRO A 63 7.39 4.02 20.53
CA PRO A 63 7.10 3.88 19.10
C PRO A 63 8.13 4.58 18.21
N THR A 64 8.30 4.07 16.99
CA THR A 64 8.96 4.82 15.90
C THR A 64 7.92 5.76 15.26
N ALA A 65 8.15 7.07 15.32
CA ALA A 65 7.25 8.06 14.74
C ALA A 65 7.58 8.34 13.27
N ILE A 66 6.71 7.96 12.34
CA ILE A 66 6.85 8.18 10.89
C ILE A 66 6.03 9.39 10.45
N CYS A 67 6.62 10.29 9.67
CA CYS A 67 5.98 11.50 9.18
C CYS A 67 4.73 11.17 8.35
N ARG A 68 3.64 11.90 8.59
CA ARG A 68 2.38 11.81 7.83
C ARG A 68 2.05 13.09 7.07
N CYS A 69 2.51 14.24 7.57
CA CYS A 69 2.19 15.57 7.03
C CYS A 69 2.98 15.96 5.78
N GLY A 70 4.00 15.20 5.39
CA GLY A 70 4.87 15.51 4.26
C GLY A 70 5.92 16.60 4.51
N ALA A 71 5.90 17.29 5.67
CA ALA A 71 6.72 18.47 5.93
C ALA A 71 7.99 18.23 6.76
N SER A 72 8.17 17.04 7.35
CA SER A 72 9.35 16.75 8.19
C SER A 72 10.67 17.02 7.47
N HIS A 73 11.65 17.57 8.17
CA HIS A 73 13.03 17.74 7.71
C HIS A 73 13.92 16.54 8.04
N ARG A 74 13.40 15.55 8.79
CA ARG A 74 14.10 14.31 9.14
C ARG A 74 13.38 13.07 8.61
N LYS A 75 12.82 13.14 7.40
CA LYS A 75 12.11 12.02 6.81
C LYS A 75 12.98 10.75 6.77
N PRO A 76 12.39 9.56 6.90
CA PRO A 76 10.95 9.28 7.01
C PRO A 76 10.35 9.61 8.38
N TYR A 77 11.17 9.96 9.37
CA TYR A 77 10.73 10.17 10.75
C TYR A 77 10.00 11.49 10.95
N CYS A 78 9.19 11.55 12.00
CA CYS A 78 8.58 12.77 12.50
C CYS A 78 9.60 13.63 13.26
N ASP A 79 9.50 14.94 13.11
CA ASP A 79 10.31 15.93 13.80
C ASP A 79 9.49 17.06 14.43
N GLY A 80 8.17 16.88 14.53
CA GLY A 80 7.25 17.90 15.04
C GLY A 80 6.76 18.91 14.00
N SER A 81 7.27 18.90 12.76
CA SER A 81 6.86 19.88 11.74
C SER A 81 5.35 19.92 11.47
N HIS A 82 4.61 18.86 11.77
CA HIS A 82 3.16 18.77 11.60
C HIS A 82 2.36 19.82 12.41
N GLU A 83 2.90 20.32 13.53
CA GLU A 83 2.26 21.36 14.35
C GLU A 83 2.17 22.72 13.65
N LYS A 84 3.09 22.98 12.70
CA LYS A 84 3.23 24.27 12.01
C LYS A 84 3.04 24.18 10.50
N ALA A 85 3.09 22.96 9.95
CA ALA A 85 2.91 22.72 8.53
C ALA A 85 1.49 23.08 8.08
N ASN A 86 1.35 23.58 6.86
CA ASN A 86 0.05 23.77 6.24
C ASN A 86 -0.44 22.46 5.60
N TRP A 87 -1.20 21.68 6.36
CA TRP A 87 -1.81 20.42 5.90
C TRP A 87 -3.11 20.15 6.66
N ASP A 88 -3.97 19.31 6.09
CA ASP A 88 -5.19 18.86 6.75
C ASP A 88 -4.96 17.50 7.43
N PRO A 89 -4.90 17.44 8.78
CA PRO A 89 -4.65 16.20 9.49
C PRO A 89 -5.84 15.24 9.52
N ARG A 90 -7.06 15.73 9.24
CA ARG A 90 -8.31 14.99 9.46
C ARG A 90 -8.27 13.62 8.79
N LEU A 91 -8.63 12.61 9.56
CA LEU A 91 -8.75 11.23 9.09
C LEU A 91 -10.14 11.05 8.47
N THR A 92 -10.21 11.14 7.14
CA THR A 92 -11.44 11.20 6.32
C THR A 92 -11.90 9.85 5.77
N ALA A 93 -11.11 8.80 5.92
CA ALA A 93 -11.45 7.45 5.47
C ALA A 93 -12.76 6.98 6.12
N ARG A 94 -13.64 6.44 5.27
CA ARG A 94 -14.89 5.83 5.72
C ARG A 94 -14.62 4.52 6.47
N PRO A 95 -15.54 4.07 7.34
CA PRO A 95 -15.39 2.81 8.08
C PRO A 95 -15.68 1.56 7.23
N ASP A 96 -15.96 1.74 5.94
CA ASP A 96 -16.26 0.70 4.97
C ASP A 96 -15.05 -0.25 4.81
N ALA A 97 -15.31 -1.54 4.59
CA ALA A 97 -14.28 -2.50 4.23
C ALA A 97 -13.81 -2.26 2.79
N LEU A 98 -12.63 -2.76 2.44
CA LEU A 98 -12.10 -2.67 1.08
C LEU A 98 -13.07 -3.22 0.04
N LEU A 99 -13.71 -4.35 0.33
CA LEU A 99 -14.60 -5.02 -0.62
C LEU A 99 -16.02 -4.44 -0.59
N ASP A 100 -16.32 -3.50 0.31
CA ASP A 100 -17.59 -2.80 0.31
C ASP A 100 -17.63 -1.85 -0.91
N ASP A 101 -18.65 -2.04 -1.75
CA ASP A 101 -18.84 -1.33 -3.04
C ASP A 101 -17.68 -1.50 -4.05
N ALA A 102 -16.86 -2.55 -3.92
CA ALA A 102 -15.86 -2.87 -4.93
C ALA A 102 -16.56 -3.32 -6.22
N GLU A 103 -16.11 -2.81 -7.36
CA GLU A 103 -16.54 -3.29 -8.66
C GLU A 103 -15.99 -4.71 -8.87
N VAL A 104 -16.78 -5.56 -9.53
CA VAL A 104 -16.39 -6.93 -9.87
C VAL A 104 -16.31 -7.07 -11.37
N ILE A 105 -15.13 -7.42 -11.85
CA ILE A 105 -14.83 -7.73 -13.24
C ILE A 105 -14.78 -9.24 -13.36
N ASP A 106 -15.63 -9.78 -14.22
CA ASP A 106 -15.81 -11.22 -14.38
C ASP A 106 -15.11 -11.71 -15.65
N GLY A 107 -14.23 -12.70 -15.49
CA GLY A 107 -13.56 -13.38 -16.59
C GLY A 107 -13.88 -14.87 -16.64
N GLY A 108 -13.26 -15.59 -17.58
CA GLY A 108 -13.43 -17.03 -17.73
C GLY A 108 -13.01 -17.83 -16.49
N THR A 109 -11.77 -17.64 -16.02
CA THR A 109 -11.20 -18.38 -14.88
C THR A 109 -10.96 -17.51 -13.63
N LEU A 110 -10.97 -16.19 -13.79
CA LEU A 110 -10.73 -15.21 -12.72
C LEU A 110 -11.91 -14.26 -12.51
N GLN A 111 -12.05 -13.79 -11.28
CA GLN A 111 -12.72 -12.55 -10.95
C GLN A 111 -11.70 -11.53 -10.46
N MET A 112 -11.94 -10.25 -10.69
CA MET A 112 -11.15 -9.17 -10.12
C MET A 112 -12.05 -8.19 -9.38
N THR A 113 -11.70 -7.87 -8.15
CA THR A 113 -12.33 -6.77 -7.42
C THR A 113 -11.52 -5.51 -7.57
N ASP A 114 -12.18 -4.39 -7.83
CA ASP A 114 -11.58 -3.06 -7.92
C ASP A 114 -12.25 -2.06 -6.97
N ASN A 115 -11.47 -1.47 -6.07
CA ASN A 115 -11.89 -0.31 -5.27
C ASN A 115 -11.01 0.92 -5.52
N GLU A 116 -11.46 1.77 -6.44
CA GLU A 116 -10.72 2.95 -6.90
C GLU A 116 -10.31 3.92 -5.79
N LYS A 117 -11.06 3.94 -4.67
CA LYS A 117 -10.79 4.80 -3.51
C LYS A 117 -9.40 4.55 -2.90
N TYR A 118 -8.80 3.38 -3.17
CA TYR A 118 -7.49 2.97 -2.68
C TYR A 118 -6.42 3.00 -3.77
N CYS A 119 -6.66 3.62 -4.93
CA CYS A 119 -5.64 3.79 -5.96
C CYS A 119 -4.46 4.58 -5.40
N VAL A 120 -3.25 4.04 -5.49
CA VAL A 120 -2.03 4.77 -5.07
C VAL A 120 -1.20 5.26 -6.25
N PHE A 121 -1.71 5.13 -7.47
CA PHE A 121 -1.01 5.52 -8.68
C PHE A 121 0.34 4.80 -8.90
N ALA A 122 0.45 3.54 -8.47
CA ALA A 122 1.65 2.71 -8.69
C ALA A 122 1.78 2.16 -10.13
N ARG A 123 0.68 2.22 -10.91
CA ARG A 123 0.59 1.88 -12.34
C ARG A 123 0.90 0.42 -12.72
N PHE A 124 0.95 -0.51 -11.75
CA PHE A 124 1.13 -1.94 -12.02
C PHE A 124 -0.03 -2.61 -12.76
N CYS A 125 -1.18 -1.93 -12.92
CA CYS A 125 -2.41 -2.44 -13.53
C CYS A 125 -2.61 -2.06 -15.01
N HIS A 126 -1.62 -1.40 -15.63
CA HIS A 126 -1.64 -0.99 -17.03
C HIS A 126 -0.60 -1.69 -17.95
N PRO A 127 0.37 -2.49 -17.48
CA PRO A 127 1.20 -3.24 -18.41
C PRO A 127 0.34 -4.09 -19.37
N HIS A 128 0.80 -4.28 -20.61
CA HIS A 128 0.13 -5.15 -21.59
C HIS A 128 -1.36 -4.84 -21.87
N GLY A 129 -1.78 -3.58 -21.75
CA GLY A 129 -3.17 -3.16 -21.92
C GLY A 129 -3.72 -2.66 -20.60
N ASP A 130 -4.38 -3.55 -19.86
CA ASP A 130 -4.73 -3.34 -18.46
C ASP A 130 -5.20 -4.62 -17.77
N ALA A 131 -5.12 -4.62 -16.43
CA ALA A 131 -5.47 -5.76 -15.59
C ALA A 131 -6.94 -6.19 -15.74
N TRP A 132 -7.84 -5.28 -16.07
CA TRP A 132 -9.28 -5.55 -16.22
C TRP A 132 -9.54 -6.35 -17.50
N THR A 133 -9.02 -5.91 -18.63
CA THR A 133 -9.10 -6.60 -19.93
C THR A 133 -8.41 -7.97 -19.85
N LEU A 134 -7.25 -8.05 -19.19
CA LEU A 134 -6.56 -9.32 -18.94
C LEU A 134 -7.40 -10.28 -18.09
N THR A 135 -8.19 -9.75 -17.14
CA THR A 135 -9.11 -10.55 -16.32
C THR A 135 -10.25 -11.11 -17.17
N GLU A 136 -10.90 -10.27 -17.97
CA GLU A 136 -11.98 -10.70 -18.88
C GLU A 136 -11.50 -11.83 -19.80
N ALA A 137 -10.26 -11.73 -20.29
CA ALA A 137 -9.62 -12.71 -21.16
C ALA A 137 -8.96 -13.90 -20.42
N SER A 138 -9.25 -14.13 -19.13
CA SER A 138 -8.55 -15.13 -18.29
C SER A 138 -8.74 -16.61 -18.66
N ASP A 139 -9.48 -16.93 -19.73
CA ASP A 139 -9.41 -18.25 -20.36
C ASP A 139 -8.07 -18.49 -21.07
N ASP A 140 -7.41 -17.41 -21.52
CA ASP A 140 -6.04 -17.46 -22.02
C ASP A 140 -5.04 -17.57 -20.84
N PRO A 141 -4.14 -18.58 -20.83
CA PRO A 141 -3.21 -18.79 -19.72
C PRO A 141 -2.26 -17.62 -19.45
N GLU A 142 -1.82 -16.90 -20.47
CA GLU A 142 -0.91 -15.77 -20.30
C GLU A 142 -1.66 -14.53 -19.80
N ALA A 143 -2.85 -14.25 -20.34
CA ALA A 143 -3.72 -13.19 -19.83
C ALA A 143 -4.06 -13.42 -18.34
N ARG A 144 -4.41 -14.66 -17.99
CA ARG A 144 -4.65 -15.07 -16.59
C ARG A 144 -3.45 -14.80 -15.69
N LYS A 145 -2.25 -15.20 -16.13
CA LYS A 145 -1.00 -15.00 -15.38
C LYS A 145 -0.70 -13.52 -15.16
N LEU A 146 -0.84 -12.71 -16.21
CA LEU A 146 -0.62 -11.26 -16.13
C LEU A 146 -1.65 -10.57 -15.24
N ALA A 147 -2.95 -10.89 -15.36
CA ALA A 147 -4.00 -10.35 -14.49
C ALA A 147 -3.71 -10.60 -13.00
N ILE A 148 -3.31 -11.83 -12.64
CA ILE A 148 -2.94 -12.18 -11.26
C ILE A 148 -1.75 -11.35 -10.80
N ARG A 149 -0.70 -11.27 -11.61
CA ARG A 149 0.51 -10.49 -11.29
C ARG A 149 0.15 -9.02 -11.06
N GLU A 150 -0.54 -8.40 -12.00
CA GLU A 150 -0.86 -6.97 -11.98
C GLU A 150 -1.74 -6.60 -10.79
N ALA A 151 -2.74 -7.42 -10.48
CA ALA A 151 -3.55 -7.28 -9.28
C ALA A 151 -2.68 -7.39 -8.02
N SER A 152 -1.81 -8.40 -7.95
CA SER A 152 -0.99 -8.69 -6.79
C SER A 152 0.09 -7.63 -6.54
N MET A 153 0.57 -6.99 -7.60
CA MET A 153 1.52 -5.89 -7.52
C MET A 153 0.87 -4.57 -7.10
N CYS A 154 -0.47 -4.49 -7.02
CA CYS A 154 -1.17 -3.32 -6.49
C CYS A 154 -0.91 -3.18 -4.98
N PRO A 155 -0.07 -2.23 -4.53
CA PRO A 155 0.47 -2.24 -3.16
C PRO A 155 -0.60 -1.93 -2.11
N SER A 156 -1.66 -1.24 -2.49
CA SER A 156 -2.79 -0.93 -1.61
C SER A 156 -3.88 -1.98 -1.64
N GLY A 157 -3.74 -3.05 -2.44
CA GLY A 157 -4.78 -4.04 -2.66
C GLY A 157 -6.08 -3.47 -3.25
N ARG A 158 -6.04 -2.32 -3.94
CA ARG A 158 -7.20 -1.81 -4.71
C ARG A 158 -7.72 -2.89 -5.65
N LEU A 159 -6.78 -3.57 -6.32
CA LEU A 159 -7.05 -4.72 -7.18
C LEU A 159 -6.69 -6.00 -6.43
N THR A 160 -7.59 -6.98 -6.52
CA THR A 160 -7.36 -8.36 -6.06
C THR A 160 -7.96 -9.31 -7.10
N ALA A 161 -7.16 -10.23 -7.60
CA ALA A 161 -7.62 -11.32 -8.46
C ALA A 161 -8.08 -12.49 -7.59
N TRP A 162 -9.14 -13.17 -8.01
CA TRP A 162 -9.79 -14.27 -7.31
C TRP A 162 -9.92 -15.45 -8.24
N ASP A 163 -9.61 -16.63 -7.72
CA ASP A 163 -9.87 -17.88 -8.40
C ASP A 163 -11.38 -18.17 -8.40
N LYS A 164 -12.02 -18.31 -9.57
CA LYS A 164 -13.49 -18.49 -9.64
C LYS A 164 -13.97 -19.82 -9.07
N GLU A 165 -13.13 -20.85 -9.08
CA GLU A 165 -13.52 -22.18 -8.58
C GLU A 165 -13.47 -22.22 -7.05
N THR A 166 -12.38 -21.72 -6.47
CA THR A 166 -12.12 -21.81 -5.04
C THR A 166 -12.57 -20.58 -4.25
N MET A 167 -12.84 -19.47 -4.94
CA MET A 167 -13.13 -18.14 -4.39
C MET A 167 -12.02 -17.64 -3.45
N LYS A 168 -10.79 -18.10 -3.65
CA LYS A 168 -9.61 -17.64 -2.92
C LYS A 168 -8.94 -16.49 -3.66
N PRO A 169 -8.49 -15.43 -2.94
CA PRO A 169 -7.73 -14.37 -3.56
C PRO A 169 -6.32 -14.87 -3.88
N PHE A 170 -5.79 -14.42 -5.00
CA PHE A 170 -4.37 -14.50 -5.33
C PHE A 170 -3.64 -13.36 -4.63
N GLU A 171 -2.72 -13.70 -3.72
CA GLU A 171 -2.09 -12.72 -2.85
C GLU A 171 -0.65 -13.11 -2.50
N PHE A 172 0.21 -12.09 -2.36
CA PHE A 172 1.57 -12.30 -1.85
C PHE A 172 1.50 -12.61 -0.35
N ARG A 173 2.31 -13.56 0.11
CA ARG A 173 2.46 -13.78 1.56
C ARG A 173 3.50 -12.83 2.12
N PHE A 174 3.04 -11.75 2.74
CA PHE A 174 3.95 -10.79 3.37
C PHE A 174 4.18 -11.09 4.85
N GLU A 175 5.46 -11.09 5.24
CA GLU A 175 5.82 -10.90 6.63
C GLU A 175 5.61 -9.43 7.04
N PRO A 176 5.25 -9.16 8.32
CA PRO A 176 5.06 -7.81 8.84
C PRO A 176 6.27 -6.90 8.56
N SER A 177 6.07 -5.89 7.72
CA SER A 177 7.13 -4.95 7.32
C SER A 177 6.55 -3.65 6.77
N LEU A 178 7.41 -2.65 6.63
CA LEU A 178 7.07 -1.33 6.11
C LEU A 178 7.94 -0.99 4.88
N GLY A 179 7.34 -0.28 3.93
CA GLY A 179 7.98 0.21 2.72
C GLY A 179 7.73 1.70 2.49
N LEU A 180 8.74 2.47 2.12
CA LEU A 180 8.59 3.81 1.57
C LEU A 180 8.55 3.67 0.06
N ILE A 181 7.36 3.83 -0.54
CA ILE A 181 7.22 3.68 -2.00
C ILE A 181 7.92 4.86 -2.67
N GLU A 182 8.76 4.58 -3.66
CA GLU A 182 9.39 5.58 -4.51
C GLU A 182 9.16 5.22 -5.99
N ASP A 183 8.68 6.15 -6.81
CA ASP A 183 8.50 5.94 -8.25
C ASP A 183 9.52 6.80 -9.01
N ILE A 184 10.54 6.13 -9.55
CA ILE A 184 11.63 6.77 -10.29
C ILE A 184 11.17 7.24 -11.68
N THR A 185 10.24 6.52 -12.31
CA THR A 185 9.78 6.79 -13.67
C THR A 185 8.99 8.09 -13.72
N ILE A 186 8.12 8.34 -12.74
CA ILE A 186 7.35 9.59 -12.67
C ILE A 186 8.01 10.65 -11.79
N GLY A 187 9.11 10.30 -11.12
CA GLY A 187 9.82 11.15 -10.20
C GLY A 187 8.91 11.61 -9.05
N ALA A 188 8.28 10.70 -8.32
CA ALA A 188 7.48 11.02 -7.14
C ALA A 188 7.69 10.02 -6.00
N SER A 189 7.66 10.52 -4.77
CA SER A 189 7.66 9.72 -3.56
C SER A 189 6.22 9.36 -3.19
N GLY A 190 6.04 8.17 -2.63
CA GLY A 190 4.75 7.56 -2.33
C GLY A 190 4.43 7.45 -0.85
N GLY A 191 3.34 6.73 -0.58
CA GLY A 191 2.88 6.46 0.78
C GLY A 191 3.74 5.45 1.55
N LEU A 192 3.39 5.26 2.81
CA LEU A 192 3.94 4.20 3.67
C LEU A 192 3.19 2.90 3.34
N TRP A 193 3.87 1.96 2.71
CA TRP A 193 3.38 0.61 2.44
C TRP A 193 3.48 -0.25 3.69
N ILE A 194 2.35 -0.66 4.22
CA ILE A 194 2.21 -1.48 5.43
C ILE A 194 1.80 -2.88 4.98
N ARG A 195 2.60 -3.88 5.33
CA ARG A 195 2.47 -5.24 4.82
C ARG A 195 2.34 -6.26 5.95
N GLY A 196 1.80 -7.43 5.63
CA GLY A 196 1.72 -8.60 6.51
C GLY A 196 0.71 -8.45 7.65
N GLY A 197 -0.40 -7.76 7.40
CA GLY A 197 -1.52 -7.72 8.36
C GLY A 197 -1.28 -6.86 9.60
N ILE A 198 -0.36 -5.89 9.55
CA ILE A 198 -0.11 -4.99 10.68
C ILE A 198 -1.37 -4.14 10.94
N PRO A 199 -1.99 -4.23 12.12
CA PRO A 199 -3.21 -3.49 12.41
C PRO A 199 -2.94 -1.98 12.56
N MET A 200 -3.78 -1.17 11.92
CA MET A 200 -3.81 0.28 12.09
C MET A 200 -4.97 0.69 12.99
N ARG A 201 -4.74 1.58 13.94
CA ARG A 201 -5.75 2.07 14.89
C ARG A 201 -5.67 3.57 15.05
N ARG A 202 -6.81 4.23 15.22
CA ARG A 202 -6.86 5.62 15.71
C ARG A 202 -6.52 5.66 17.20
N GLU A 203 -6.04 6.80 17.67
CA GLU A 203 -5.87 7.06 19.11
C GLU A 203 -7.17 6.89 19.90
N GLY A 204 -8.31 7.25 19.31
CA GLY A 204 -9.65 7.05 19.88
C GLY A 204 -10.12 5.59 19.94
N GLY A 205 -9.31 4.61 19.53
CA GLY A 205 -9.58 3.18 19.67
C GLY A 205 -10.29 2.51 18.48
N HIS A 206 -10.74 3.27 17.47
CA HIS A 206 -11.23 2.69 16.22
C HIS A 206 -10.10 1.96 15.48
N THR A 207 -10.33 0.70 15.12
CA THR A 207 -9.38 -0.09 14.32
C THR A 207 -9.84 -0.11 12.88
N TYR A 208 -8.96 0.30 11.96
CA TYR A 208 -9.16 0.14 10.53
C TYR A 208 -9.19 -1.34 10.16
N GLU A 209 -9.78 -1.68 9.02
CA GLU A 209 -9.74 -3.05 8.52
C GLU A 209 -8.29 -3.56 8.42
N ILE A 210 -8.06 -4.78 8.92
CA ILE A 210 -6.77 -5.45 8.83
C ILE A 210 -6.66 -6.11 7.46
N ARG A 211 -5.59 -5.79 6.73
CA ARG A 211 -5.36 -6.20 5.34
C ARG A 211 -3.91 -6.63 5.15
N ASN A 212 -3.66 -7.48 4.17
CA ASN A 212 -2.32 -8.00 3.91
C ASN A 212 -1.38 -6.88 3.43
N ARG A 213 -1.92 -5.94 2.66
CA ARG A 213 -1.19 -4.80 2.08
C ARG A 213 -2.05 -3.54 2.10
N VAL A 214 -1.51 -2.46 2.68
CA VAL A 214 -2.15 -1.14 2.82
C VAL A 214 -1.13 -0.07 2.48
N VAL A 215 -1.54 1.02 1.85
CA VAL A 215 -0.67 2.19 1.71
C VAL A 215 -1.29 3.38 2.44
N ALA A 216 -0.57 3.90 3.42
CA ALA A 216 -0.96 5.07 4.19
C ALA A 216 -0.33 6.35 3.60
N CYS A 217 -1.06 7.46 3.60
CA CYS A 217 -0.63 8.73 3.05
C CYS A 217 0.60 9.28 3.80
N ARG A 218 1.61 9.74 3.07
CA ARG A 218 2.81 10.37 3.63
C ARG A 218 3.01 11.82 3.18
N CYS A 219 2.35 12.22 2.10
CA CYS A 219 2.45 13.58 1.53
C CYS A 219 1.56 14.61 2.24
N GLY A 220 0.65 14.19 3.11
CA GLY A 220 -0.30 15.06 3.81
C GLY A 220 -1.52 15.51 2.99
N GLN A 221 -1.62 15.17 1.71
CA GLN A 221 -2.62 15.74 0.79
C GLN A 221 -3.75 14.80 0.37
N SER A 222 -3.76 13.53 0.81
CA SER A 222 -4.86 12.62 0.45
C SER A 222 -6.22 13.10 0.98
N ALA A 223 -7.27 12.92 0.19
CA ALA A 223 -8.67 13.09 0.57
C ALA A 223 -9.25 11.84 1.29
N ASN A 224 -8.52 10.72 1.33
CA ASN A 224 -8.95 9.45 1.95
C ASN A 224 -8.08 9.06 3.17
N LYS A 225 -7.62 10.03 3.97
CA LYS A 225 -6.69 9.79 5.08
C LYS A 225 -7.27 8.82 6.13
N PRO A 226 -6.50 7.86 6.64
CA PRO A 226 -5.04 7.77 6.54
C PRO A 226 -4.55 7.06 5.27
N TYR A 227 -5.44 6.54 4.43
CA TYR A 227 -5.04 5.87 3.21
C TYR A 227 -4.46 6.84 2.19
N CYS A 228 -3.63 6.32 1.29
CA CYS A 228 -3.17 7.03 0.11
C CYS A 228 -4.20 6.88 -1.01
N ASP A 229 -4.42 7.95 -1.77
CA ASP A 229 -5.33 8.01 -2.93
C ASP A 229 -4.62 8.47 -4.21
N GLY A 230 -3.28 8.37 -4.24
CA GLY A 230 -2.48 8.74 -5.41
C GLY A 230 -2.21 10.24 -5.56
N THR A 231 -2.77 11.13 -4.74
CA THR A 231 -2.55 12.59 -4.82
C THR A 231 -1.07 12.98 -4.86
N HIS A 232 -0.21 12.21 -4.16
CA HIS A 232 1.24 12.42 -4.15
C HIS A 232 1.86 12.42 -5.57
N ALA A 233 1.35 11.60 -6.49
CA ALA A 233 1.84 11.51 -7.85
C ALA A 233 1.44 12.73 -8.67
N SER A 234 0.21 13.24 -8.50
CA SER A 234 -0.29 14.44 -9.17
C SER A 234 0.47 15.69 -8.74
N ILE A 235 0.78 15.82 -7.45
CA ILE A 235 1.54 16.97 -6.92
C ILE A 235 3.06 16.78 -7.01
N LYS A 236 3.52 15.64 -7.58
CA LYS A 236 4.94 15.26 -7.65
C LYS A 236 5.66 15.39 -6.31
N TRP A 237 5.01 14.94 -5.25
CA TRP A 237 5.56 15.04 -3.90
C TRP A 237 6.90 14.30 -3.83
N LYS A 238 7.87 14.91 -3.16
CA LYS A 238 9.20 14.36 -2.92
C LYS A 238 9.49 14.38 -1.43
N ASP A 239 9.95 13.27 -0.90
CA ASP A 239 10.34 13.18 0.50
C ASP A 239 11.78 13.66 0.76
N GLY A 240 12.62 13.71 -0.29
CA GLY A 240 14.01 14.15 -0.21
C GLY A 240 14.98 13.08 0.29
N LEU A 241 14.57 11.81 0.33
CA LEU A 241 15.48 10.70 0.59
C LEU A 241 16.35 10.43 -0.66
N ALA A 242 17.64 10.17 -0.43
CA ALA A 242 18.62 9.86 -1.47
C ALA A 242 18.95 8.36 -1.45
N GLY A 243 17.96 7.53 -1.75
CA GLY A 243 18.09 6.08 -1.87
C GLY A 243 18.40 5.62 -3.29
N GLU A 244 18.97 4.43 -3.40
CA GLU A 244 19.20 3.73 -4.68
C GLU A 244 18.54 2.34 -4.64
N PRO A 245 17.98 1.85 -5.76
CA PRO A 245 17.35 0.53 -5.85
C PRO A 245 18.40 -0.58 -5.98
N VAL A 246 19.07 -0.94 -4.88
CA VAL A 246 20.19 -1.91 -4.88
C VAL A 246 19.95 -3.16 -4.03
N GLY A 247 18.78 -3.27 -3.40
CA GLY A 247 18.41 -4.40 -2.56
C GLY A 247 17.60 -5.48 -3.29
N GLU A 248 17.00 -6.36 -2.49
CA GLU A 248 16.17 -7.47 -2.95
C GLU A 248 14.92 -7.00 -3.71
N THR A 249 14.53 -7.76 -4.73
CA THR A 249 13.25 -7.56 -5.42
C THR A 249 12.14 -8.31 -4.69
N LEU A 250 10.92 -7.79 -4.79
CA LEU A 250 9.76 -8.51 -4.28
C LEU A 250 9.60 -9.87 -5.01
N PRO A 251 9.22 -10.96 -4.30
CA PRO A 251 9.09 -12.28 -4.90
C PRO A 251 8.10 -12.28 -6.06
N GLU A 252 8.34 -13.14 -7.05
CA GLU A 252 7.47 -13.27 -8.23
C GLU A 252 6.27 -14.19 -7.99
N GLU A 253 6.32 -15.04 -6.95
CA GLU A 253 5.26 -16.03 -6.69
C GLU A 253 4.09 -15.46 -5.88
N VAL A 254 2.90 -15.58 -6.46
CA VAL A 254 1.60 -15.27 -5.86
C VAL A 254 0.91 -16.59 -5.49
N TYR A 255 0.24 -16.64 -4.33
CA TYR A 255 -0.40 -17.85 -3.78
C TYR A 255 -1.91 -17.78 -3.74
#